data_AF-A0A410PZH4-F1
#
_entry.id   AF-A0A410PZH4-F1
#
_cell.length_a   1.000
_cell.length_b   1.000
_cell.length_c   1.000
_cell.angle_alpha   90.00
_cell.angle_beta   90.00
_cell.angle_gamma   90.00
#
_symmetry.space_group_name_H-M   'P 1'
#
loop_
_entity.id
_entity.type
_entity.pdbx_description
1 polymer ?
#
loop_
_entity_poly.entity_id
_entity_poly.type
_entity_poly.pdbx_seq_one_letter_code
_entity_poly.pdbx_strand_id
1 'polypeptide(L)'
;MFRFVGCADIPGICLKYYVYGDRRKGYGIKIIRSEDDFVGLFVSRNLFKVLDLASQLRRCKVFPENLCEILEDLAYGSCSD
;
A
#
# COMPACT_ATOMS: atom_id res chain seq x y z
N MET A 1 -5.40 10.28 -10.05
CA MET A 1 -5.22 9.15 -10.99
C MET A 1 -4.88 7.92 -10.17
N PHE A 2 -5.54 6.78 -10.39
CA PHE A 2 -5.17 5.49 -9.79
C PHE A 2 -4.30 4.73 -10.79
N ARG A 3 -3.14 4.24 -10.36
CA ARG A 3 -2.23 3.42 -11.16
C ARG A 3 -2.05 2.09 -10.47
N PHE A 4 -2.38 1.00 -11.17
CA PHE A 4 -2.07 -0.34 -10.72
C PHE A 4 -0.55 -0.55 -10.71
N VAL A 5 -0.01 -1.05 -9.60
CA VAL A 5 1.45 -1.20 -9.42
C VAL A 5 1.86 -2.67 -9.29
N GLY A 6 0.94 -3.53 -8.86
CA GLY A 6 1.15 -4.97 -8.85
C GLY A 6 0.12 -5.71 -8.01
N CYS A 7 0.31 -7.02 -7.92
CA CYS A 7 -0.42 -7.89 -7.02
C CYS A 7 0.55 -8.83 -6.29
N ALA A 8 0.11 -9.35 -5.15
CA ALA A 8 0.70 -10.52 -4.50
C ALA A 8 -0.33 -11.63 -4.53
N ASP A 9 0.06 -12.77 -5.10
CA ASP A 9 -0.77 -13.96 -5.18
C ASP A 9 -0.26 -14.96 -4.14
N ILE A 10 -1.05 -15.14 -3.10
CA ILE A 10 -0.79 -16.06 -1.99
C ILE A 10 -1.88 -17.14 -2.09
N PRO A 11 -1.60 -18.42 -1.81
CA PRO A 11 -2.61 -19.46 -1.92
C PRO A 11 -3.92 -19.09 -1.20
N GLY A 12 -4.99 -18.87 -1.98
CA GLY A 12 -6.31 -18.49 -1.47
C GLY A 12 -6.55 -16.98 -1.26
N ILE A 13 -5.55 -16.11 -1.46
CA ILE A 13 -5.65 -14.65 -1.26
C ILE A 13 -4.86 -13.90 -2.35
N CYS A 14 -5.56 -13.11 -3.17
CA CYS A 14 -4.92 -12.17 -4.09
C CYS A 14 -5.00 -10.75 -3.52
N LEU A 15 -3.87 -10.10 -3.28
CA LEU A 15 -3.83 -8.68 -2.92
C LEU A 15 -3.44 -7.85 -4.14
N LYS A 16 -4.22 -6.81 -4.47
CA LYS A 16 -3.91 -5.85 -5.53
C LYS A 16 -3.51 -4.51 -4.93
N TYR A 17 -2.44 -3.92 -5.46
CA TYR A 17 -1.85 -2.68 -5.00
C TYR A 17 -2.02 -1.56 -6.03
N TYR A 18 -2.63 -0.46 -5.61
CA TYR A 18 -2.88 0.70 -6.45
C TYR A 18 -2.27 1.94 -5.82
N VAL A 19 -1.40 2.64 -6.54
CA VAL A 19 -0.92 3.95 -6.12
C VAL A 19 -1.81 5.02 -6.72
N TYR A 20 -2.20 6.00 -5.93
CA TYR A 20 -3.01 7.12 -6.37
C TYR A 20 -2.52 8.43 -5.77
N GLY A 21 -3.07 9.53 -6.28
CA GLY A 21 -2.77 10.87 -5.78
C GLY A 21 -2.09 11.75 -6.82
N ASP A 22 -1.77 12.96 -6.39
CA ASP A 22 -1.12 13.99 -7.17
C ASP A 22 -0.34 14.95 -6.24
N ARG A 23 0.46 15.84 -6.83
CA ARG A 23 1.29 16.80 -6.07
C ARG A 23 0.49 17.69 -5.10
N ARG A 24 -0.80 17.95 -5.36
CA ARG A 24 -1.65 18.83 -4.55
C ARG A 24 -2.33 18.09 -3.41
N LYS A 25 -2.78 16.85 -3.65
CA LYS A 25 -3.55 16.05 -2.69
C LYS A 25 -2.69 15.08 -1.87
N GLY A 26 -1.43 14.89 -2.25
CA GLY A 26 -0.57 13.84 -1.69
C GLY A 26 -0.75 12.52 -2.43
N TYR A 27 0.09 11.56 -2.11
CA TYR A 27 0.14 10.24 -2.73
C TYR A 27 -0.34 9.19 -1.73
N GLY A 28 -0.96 8.12 -2.21
CA GLY A 28 -1.37 7.02 -1.36
C GLY A 28 -1.31 5.69 -2.08
N ILE A 29 -1.34 4.62 -1.30
CA ILE A 29 -1.47 3.25 -1.80
C ILE A 29 -2.74 2.63 -1.23
N LYS A 30 -3.59 2.15 -2.12
CA LYS A 30 -4.80 1.38 -1.82
C LYS A 30 -4.48 -0.09 -2.02
N ILE A 31 -4.82 -0.89 -1.01
CA ILE A 31 -4.64 -2.34 -1.03
C ILE A 31 -6.02 -2.98 -0.96
N ILE A 32 -6.33 -3.85 -1.92
CA ILE A 32 -7.61 -4.56 -2.00
C ILE A 32 -7.38 -6.06 -2.11
N ARG A 33 -8.24 -6.86 -1.48
CA ARG A 33 -8.22 -8.33 -1.54
C ARG A 33 -9.18 -8.86 -2.60
N SER A 34 -10.33 -8.22 -2.75
CA SER A 34 -11.28 -8.45 -3.85
C SER A 34 -11.82 -7.10 -4.32
N GLU A 35 -12.66 -7.08 -5.36
CA GLU A 35 -13.20 -5.81 -5.87
C GLU A 35 -13.98 -5.02 -4.80
N ASP A 36 -14.53 -5.72 -3.81
CA ASP A 36 -15.31 -5.15 -2.71
C ASP A 36 -14.61 -5.18 -1.33
N ASP A 37 -13.48 -5.89 -1.20
CA ASP A 37 -12.77 -6.05 0.07
C ASP A 37 -11.54 -5.12 0.15
N PHE A 38 -11.73 -3.99 0.83
CA PHE A 38 -10.68 -3.01 1.11
C PHE A 38 -9.92 -3.39 2.38
N VAL A 39 -8.60 -3.57 2.25
CA VAL A 39 -7.76 -4.06 3.35
C VAL A 39 -7.04 -2.92 4.06
N GLY A 40 -6.67 -1.86 3.35
CA GLY A 40 -5.94 -0.77 3.97
C GLY A 40 -5.49 0.34 3.03
N LEU A 41 -5.12 1.46 3.65
CA LEU A 41 -4.67 2.67 2.99
C LEU A 41 -3.48 3.29 3.71
N PHE A 42 -2.43 3.61 2.96
CA PHE A 42 -1.34 4.43 3.44
C PHE A 42 -1.21 5.69 2.58
N VAL A 43 -1.04 6.84 3.22
CA VAL A 43 -0.96 8.15 2.56
C VAL A 43 0.32 8.86 2.99
N SER A 44 1.04 9.41 2.02
CA SER A 44 2.23 10.23 2.26
C SER A 44 2.33 11.36 1.24
N ARG A 45 2.90 12.49 1.66
CA ARG A 45 3.25 13.58 0.73
C ARG A 45 4.46 13.21 -0.15
N ASN A 46 5.21 12.18 0.21
CA ASN A 46 6.38 11.73 -0.54
C ASN A 46 6.02 10.56 -1.49
N LEU A 47 6.02 10.84 -2.80
CA LEU A 47 5.76 9.83 -3.83
C LEU A 47 6.75 8.66 -3.76
N PHE A 48 8.03 8.92 -3.48
CA PHE A 48 9.05 7.86 -3.43
C PHE A 48 8.77 6.88 -2.29
N LYS A 49 8.32 7.36 -1.12
CA LYS A 49 7.88 6.47 -0.02
C LYS A 49 6.73 5.56 -0.45
N VAL A 50 5.74 6.11 -1.16
CA VAL A 50 4.58 5.33 -1.63
C VAL A 50 4.97 4.30 -2.69
N LEU A 51 5.87 4.66 -3.61
CA LEU A 51 6.36 3.75 -4.64
C LEU A 51 7.27 2.65 -4.09
N ASP A 52 8.12 2.98 -3.12
CA ASP A 52 8.98 2.01 -2.43
C ASP A 52 8.12 0.99 -1.68
N LEU A 53 7.12 1.45 -0.91
CA LEU A 53 6.15 0.58 -0.24
C LEU A 53 5.42 -0.33 -1.24
N ALA A 54 4.92 0.20 -2.36
CA ALA A 54 4.29 -0.60 -3.40
C ALA A 54 5.24 -1.69 -3.96
N SER A 55 6.52 -1.37 -4.11
CA SER A 55 7.54 -2.32 -4.57
C SER A 55 7.86 -3.40 -3.53
N GLN A 56 7.88 -3.05 -2.23
CA GLN A 56 8.08 -4.01 -1.16
C GLN A 56 6.90 -5.00 -1.06
N LEU A 57 5.67 -4.48 -1.10
CA LEU A 57 4.43 -5.26 -1.12
C LEU A 57 4.40 -6.24 -2.30
N ARG A 58 4.71 -5.76 -3.52
CA ARG A 58 4.76 -6.58 -4.74
C ARG A 58 5.76 -7.76 -4.65
N ARG A 59 6.81 -7.64 -3.84
CA ARG A 59 7.82 -8.70 -3.68
C ARG A 59 7.44 -9.75 -2.62
N CYS A 60 6.17 -9.80 -2.20
CA CYS A 60 5.66 -10.69 -1.17
C CYS A 60 6.43 -10.60 0.16
N LYS A 61 6.96 -9.42 0.50
CA LYS A 61 7.57 -9.17 1.82
C LYS A 61 6.53 -8.94 2.92
N VAL A 62 5.25 -8.91 2.56
CA VAL A 62 4.15 -8.52 3.44
C VAL A 62 3.00 -9.49 3.21
N PHE A 63 2.43 -9.98 4.31
CA PHE A 63 1.38 -10.97 4.32
C PHE A 63 0.05 -10.30 4.69
N PRO A 64 -1.11 -10.83 4.25
CA PRO A 64 -2.41 -10.26 4.58
C PRO A 64 -2.64 -10.13 6.09
N GLU A 65 -2.10 -11.05 6.88
CA GLU A 65 -2.31 -11.13 8.33
C GLU A 65 -1.56 -10.03 9.09
N ASN A 66 -0.38 -9.63 8.61
CA ASN A 66 0.45 -8.61 9.25
C ASN A 66 0.41 -7.26 8.52
N LEU A 67 -0.44 -7.13 7.51
CA LEU A 67 -0.52 -5.91 6.70
C LEU A 67 -0.93 -4.69 7.54
N CYS A 68 -1.90 -4.81 8.45
CA CYS A 68 -2.31 -3.70 9.30
C CYS A 68 -1.17 -3.20 10.18
N GLU A 69 -0.47 -4.10 10.86
CA GLU A 69 0.68 -3.78 11.72
C GLU A 69 1.78 -3.05 10.93
N ILE A 70 2.10 -3.55 9.73
CA ILE A 70 3.10 -2.92 8.84
C ILE A 70 2.66 -1.51 8.41
N LEU A 71 1.37 -1.31 8.09
CA LEU A 71 0.86 0.01 7.73
C LEU A 71 0.90 0.98 8.92
N GLU A 72 0.61 0.50 10.13
CA GLU A 72 0.67 1.27 11.38
C GLU A 72 2.11 1.69 11.71
N ASP A 73 3.07 0.77 11.62
CA ASP A 73 4.50 1.05 11.83
C ASP A 73 5.03 2.11 10.85
N LEU A 74 4.63 2.01 9.58
CA LEU A 74 5.02 2.96 8.54
C LEU A 74 4.39 4.35 8.74
N ALA A 75 3.16 4.40 9.25
CA ALA A 75 2.49 5.64 9.60
C ALA A 75 3.18 6.31 10.81
N TYR A 76 3.52 5.52 11.84
CA TYR A 76 4.19 6.01 13.03
C TYR A 76 5.59 6.56 12.74
N GLY A 77 6.39 5.81 11.97
CA GLY A 77 7.74 6.25 11.55
C GLY A 77 7.75 7.49 10.64
N SER A 78 6.60 7.91 10.09
CA SER A 78 6.46 9.17 9.34
C SER A 78 6.01 10.36 10.20
N CYS A 79 5.69 10.16 11.48
CA CYS A 79 5.34 11.21 12.43
C CYS A 79 6.53 11.69 13.28
N SER A 80 7.72 11.14 13.08
CA SER A 80 8.97 11.56 13.73
C SER A 80 9.82 12.38 12.75
N ASP A 81 9.43 13.63 12.51
CA ASP A 81 10.29 14.73 12.03
C ASP A 81 9.58 16.08 12.21
#